data_AF-A0A8S1QS28-F1
#
_entry.id   AF-A0A8S1QS28-F1
#
_cell.length_a   1.000
_cell.length_b   1.000
_cell.length_c   1.000
_cell.angle_alpha   90.00
_cell.angle_beta   90.00
_cell.angle_gamma   90.00
#
_symmetry.space_group_name_H-M   'P 1'
#
loop_
_entity.id
_entity.type
_entity.pdbx_description
1 polymer ?
#
loop_
_entity_poly.entity_id
_entity_poly.type
_entity_poly.pdbx_seq_one_letter_code
_entity_poly.pdbx_strand_id
1 'polypeptide(L)'
;MKKKNTNQCKQKNSCVCFSGGGFYDQQGNQKKIGKWLELDEWFKYERQLIYQGEYNMNGAKIGRWDIQYVLNYSMEYRQVGGGSYDQEGNEKKIGKWTELDKYFDSNQSYYNGEYNTNGTKAGRWNIIYRKLDLEYIQIGGGSFDQEGTKFGKWIEITKSYEVTQNGEYNKNGVKVGTWIEMSINDNKKLREIQYDN
;
A
#
# COMPACT_ATOMS: atom_id res chain seq x y z
N MET A 1 -16.55 49.14 41.45
CA MET A 1 -17.03 47.89 40.83
C MET A 1 -16.04 47.41 39.78
N LYS A 2 -15.26 46.34 40.05
CA LYS A 2 -14.34 45.71 39.08
C LYS A 2 -14.98 44.40 38.61
N LYS A 3 -15.45 44.34 37.36
CA LYS A 3 -15.92 43.08 36.74
C LYS A 3 -14.69 42.28 36.31
N LYS A 4 -14.40 41.18 37.01
CA LYS A 4 -13.41 40.18 36.56
C LYS A 4 -14.05 39.35 35.45
N ASN A 5 -13.45 39.41 34.26
CA ASN A 5 -13.74 38.52 33.14
C ASN A 5 -13.29 37.10 33.49
N THR A 6 -14.25 36.20 33.66
CA THR A 6 -14.04 34.75 33.61
C THR A 6 -14.71 34.23 32.35
N ASN A 7 -13.94 34.09 31.28
CA ASN A 7 -14.30 33.29 30.11
C ASN A 7 -13.09 32.44 29.73
N GLN A 8 -12.84 31.39 30.52
CA GLN A 8 -12.09 30.24 30.02
C GLN A 8 -13.04 29.43 29.13
N CYS A 9 -12.86 29.57 27.82
CA CYS A 9 -13.54 28.78 26.82
C CYS A 9 -13.08 27.32 26.96
N LYS A 10 -14.00 26.44 27.38
CA LYS A 10 -13.81 24.99 27.41
C LYS A 10 -13.56 24.51 25.98
N GLN A 11 -12.35 24.03 25.68
CA GLN A 11 -12.06 23.33 24.43
C GLN A 11 -13.00 22.12 24.33
N LYS A 12 -14.02 22.24 23.48
CA LYS A 12 -14.84 21.11 23.07
C LYS A 12 -13.95 20.23 22.21
N ASN A 13 -13.69 19.01 22.68
CA ASN A 13 -13.12 17.94 21.86
C ASN A 13 -14.05 17.73 20.66
N SER A 14 -13.66 18.32 19.52
CA SER A 14 -14.33 18.14 18.24
C SER A 14 -14.12 16.69 17.80
N CYS A 15 -15.14 15.85 17.92
CA CYS A 15 -15.14 14.54 17.29
C CYS A 15 -15.16 14.75 15.77
N VAL A 16 -14.05 14.47 15.10
CA VAL A 16 -13.98 14.51 13.63
C VAL A 16 -14.56 13.20 13.12
N CYS A 17 -15.80 13.24 12.62
CA CYS A 17 -16.39 12.10 11.92
C CYS A 17 -15.89 12.08 10.49
N PHE A 18 -15.19 11.02 10.09
CA PHE A 18 -14.80 10.81 8.71
C PHE A 18 -15.93 10.17 7.91
N SER A 19 -16.19 10.70 6.74
CA SER A 19 -17.07 10.08 5.75
C SER A 19 -16.33 10.01 4.42
N GLY A 20 -16.39 8.86 3.75
CA GLY A 20 -16.08 8.78 2.33
C GLY A 20 -17.19 9.45 1.53
N GLY A 21 -16.90 9.85 0.29
CA GLY A 21 -17.90 10.50 -0.54
C GLY A 21 -17.38 10.96 -1.91
N GLY A 22 -18.34 11.25 -2.77
CA GLY A 22 -18.16 11.75 -4.12
C GLY A 22 -19.52 11.89 -4.81
N PHE A 23 -19.52 11.94 -6.13
CA PHE A 23 -20.74 12.09 -6.92
C PHE A 23 -21.18 10.76 -7.53
N TYR A 24 -22.48 10.52 -7.52
CA TYR A 24 -23.10 9.43 -8.27
C TYR A 24 -23.68 9.94 -9.58
N ASP A 25 -23.81 9.04 -10.56
CA ASP A 25 -24.53 9.34 -11.79
C ASP A 25 -26.00 9.69 -11.53
N GLN A 26 -26.54 10.62 -12.32
CA GLN A 26 -27.95 11.04 -12.20
C GLN A 26 -28.92 10.02 -12.81
N GLN A 27 -28.40 9.01 -13.51
CA GLN A 27 -29.18 8.00 -14.22
C GLN A 27 -29.74 6.90 -13.29
N GLY A 28 -29.46 6.98 -11.98
CA GLY A 28 -30.03 6.09 -10.98
C GLY A 28 -29.31 4.74 -10.85
N ASN A 29 -28.21 4.52 -11.57
CA ASN A 29 -27.42 3.28 -11.47
C ASN A 29 -26.47 3.28 -10.27
N GLN A 30 -26.39 4.38 -9.53
CA GLN A 30 -25.52 4.55 -8.36
C GLN A 30 -24.04 4.35 -8.72
N LYS A 31 -23.65 4.75 -9.94
CA LYS A 31 -22.25 4.67 -10.37
C LYS A 31 -21.48 5.85 -9.83
N LYS A 32 -20.32 5.60 -9.23
CA LYS A 32 -19.38 6.64 -8.79
C LYS A 32 -18.83 7.36 -10.01
N ILE A 33 -18.85 8.70 -10.01
CA ILE A 33 -18.28 9.54 -11.08
C ILE A 33 -17.47 10.70 -10.48
N GLY A 34 -16.47 11.18 -11.21
CA GLY A 34 -15.63 12.30 -10.81
C GLY A 34 -14.74 11.98 -9.61
N LYS A 35 -14.44 12.98 -8.79
CA LYS A 35 -13.54 12.84 -7.63
C LYS A 35 -14.22 12.09 -6.48
N TRP A 36 -13.47 11.17 -5.87
CA TRP A 36 -13.93 10.33 -4.78
C TRP A 36 -12.91 10.21 -3.66
N LEU A 37 -13.44 10.12 -2.44
CA LEU A 37 -12.75 9.68 -1.24
C LEU A 37 -13.39 8.36 -0.79
N GLU A 38 -12.61 7.28 -0.81
CA GLU A 38 -13.03 5.96 -0.33
C GLU A 38 -12.34 5.64 0.98
N LEU A 39 -13.11 5.10 1.92
CA LEU A 39 -12.57 4.53 3.14
C LEU A 39 -12.24 3.06 2.87
N ASP A 40 -11.13 2.58 3.44
CA ASP A 40 -10.80 1.15 3.44
C ASP A 40 -11.94 0.31 4.05
N GLU A 41 -12.09 -0.93 3.59
CA GLU A 41 -13.12 -1.84 4.11
C GLU A 41 -13.02 -2.03 5.63
N TRP A 42 -11.79 -1.99 6.16
CA TRP A 42 -11.49 -2.14 7.57
C TRP A 42 -11.28 -0.79 8.25
N PHE A 43 -11.88 0.29 7.73
CA PHE A 43 -11.78 1.63 8.32
C PHE A 43 -12.33 1.64 9.75
N LYS A 44 -11.42 1.55 10.71
CA LYS A 44 -11.69 1.51 12.15
C LYS A 44 -10.64 2.34 12.88
N TYR A 45 -10.81 2.48 14.20
CA TYR A 45 -9.91 3.29 15.04
C TYR A 45 -8.41 3.08 14.77
N GLU A 46 -7.98 1.84 14.47
CA GLU A 46 -6.58 1.47 14.27
C GLU A 46 -6.11 1.44 12.80
N ARG A 47 -7.04 1.49 11.84
CA ARG A 47 -6.75 1.40 10.41
C ARG A 47 -7.56 2.46 9.68
N GLN A 48 -6.94 3.63 9.48
CA GLN A 48 -7.57 4.78 8.84
C GLN A 48 -6.89 5.02 7.49
N LEU A 49 -7.19 4.15 6.53
CA LEU A 49 -6.74 4.27 5.15
C LEU A 49 -7.82 4.94 4.30
N ILE A 50 -7.42 5.98 3.58
CA ILE A 50 -8.28 6.74 2.68
C ILE A 50 -7.68 6.66 1.28
N TYR A 51 -8.50 6.26 0.31
CA TYR A 51 -8.15 6.25 -1.10
C TYR A 51 -8.79 7.47 -1.76
N GLN A 52 -7.98 8.25 -2.45
CA GLN A 52 -8.45 9.44 -3.16
C GLN A 52 -8.12 9.33 -4.64
N GLY A 53 -9.09 9.55 -5.51
CA GLY A 53 -8.87 9.58 -6.95
C GLY A 53 -10.11 9.94 -7.74
N GLU A 54 -10.15 9.52 -8.99
CA GLU A 54 -11.22 9.85 -9.92
C GLU A 54 -11.82 8.61 -10.58
N TYR A 55 -13.15 8.66 -10.77
CA TYR A 55 -13.94 7.73 -11.54
C TYR A 55 -14.41 8.35 -12.84
N ASN A 56 -14.38 7.61 -13.94
CA ASN A 56 -14.97 8.03 -15.20
C ASN A 56 -16.52 7.90 -15.19
N MET A 57 -17.16 8.30 -16.28
CA MET A 57 -18.63 8.25 -16.42
C MET A 57 -19.21 6.83 -16.38
N ASN A 58 -18.39 5.79 -16.56
CA ASN A 58 -18.80 4.39 -16.52
C ASN A 58 -18.67 3.77 -15.11
N GLY A 59 -18.10 4.49 -14.15
CA GLY A 59 -17.86 3.98 -12.80
C GLY A 59 -16.51 3.29 -12.61
N ALA A 60 -15.56 3.46 -13.53
CA ALA A 60 -14.22 2.86 -13.44
C ALA A 60 -13.19 3.87 -12.92
N LYS A 61 -12.25 3.40 -12.08
CA LYS A 61 -11.12 4.21 -11.61
C LYS A 61 -10.21 4.60 -12.78
N ILE A 62 -9.86 5.89 -12.85
CA ILE A 62 -8.95 6.45 -13.85
C ILE A 62 -7.90 7.36 -13.19
N GLY A 63 -6.78 7.56 -13.88
CA GLY A 63 -5.78 8.55 -13.49
C GLY A 63 -5.15 8.29 -12.12
N ARG A 64 -4.67 9.37 -11.49
CA ARG A 64 -3.93 9.28 -10.22
C ARG A 64 -4.84 8.89 -9.06
N TRP A 65 -4.41 7.89 -8.31
CA TRP A 65 -5.02 7.49 -7.05
C TRP A 65 -3.98 7.50 -5.94
N ASP A 66 -4.25 8.26 -4.88
CA ASP A 66 -3.40 8.38 -3.71
C ASP A 66 -3.98 7.58 -2.54
N ILE A 67 -3.10 6.98 -1.73
CA ILE A 67 -3.49 6.30 -0.49
C ILE A 67 -2.92 7.09 0.67
N GLN A 68 -3.80 7.58 1.52
CA GLN A 68 -3.48 8.33 2.73
C GLN A 68 -3.71 7.46 3.96
N TYR A 69 -2.85 7.63 4.96
CA TYR A 69 -2.94 6.98 6.25
C TYR A 69 -2.91 8.03 7.35
N VAL A 70 -3.79 7.84 8.34
CA VAL A 70 -3.82 8.65 9.56
C VAL A 70 -3.19 7.85 10.69
N LEU A 71 -2.13 8.39 11.30
CA LEU A 71 -1.54 7.82 12.51
C LEU A 71 -2.43 8.19 13.71
N ASN A 72 -2.79 7.19 14.53
CA ASN A 72 -3.65 7.35 15.71
C ASN A 72 -3.32 8.66 16.48
N TYR A 73 -4.37 9.46 16.72
CA TYR A 73 -4.35 10.76 17.43
C TYR A 73 -3.69 11.94 16.70
N SER A 74 -2.92 11.72 15.63
CA SER A 74 -2.51 12.82 14.76
C SER A 74 -3.63 13.09 13.77
N MET A 75 -4.12 14.33 13.69
CA MET A 75 -5.02 14.74 12.59
C MET A 75 -4.24 14.95 11.28
N GLU A 76 -3.04 14.37 11.17
CA GLU A 76 -2.15 14.50 10.02
C GLU A 76 -2.34 13.33 9.07
N TYR A 77 -2.56 13.65 7.79
CA TYR A 77 -2.59 12.67 6.73
C TYR A 77 -1.20 12.53 6.15
N ARG A 78 -0.76 11.28 5.97
CA ARG A 78 0.46 10.97 5.25
C ARG A 78 0.10 10.14 4.04
N GLN A 79 0.58 10.56 2.88
CA GLN A 79 0.52 9.73 1.70
C GLN A 79 1.46 8.54 1.90
N VAL A 80 0.91 7.34 1.89
CA VAL A 80 1.63 6.07 2.11
C VAL A 80 1.64 5.19 0.86
N GLY A 81 0.84 5.51 -0.14
CA GLY A 81 0.89 4.79 -1.41
C GLY A 81 0.08 5.44 -2.52
N GLY A 82 -0.21 4.63 -3.55
CA GLY A 82 -0.93 5.07 -4.73
C GLY A 82 -0.21 4.79 -6.04
N GLY A 83 -0.86 5.14 -7.13
CA GLY A 83 -0.41 4.91 -8.51
C GLY A 83 -1.39 5.50 -9.50
N SER A 84 -1.35 5.08 -10.75
CA SER A 84 -2.22 5.62 -11.80
C SER A 84 -2.97 4.53 -12.53
N TYR A 85 -4.29 4.60 -12.57
CA TYR A 85 -5.08 3.73 -13.44
C TYR A 85 -5.07 4.26 -14.88
N ASP A 86 -5.29 3.36 -15.84
CA ASP A 86 -5.45 3.72 -17.25
C ASP A 86 -6.61 4.72 -17.45
N GLN A 87 -6.54 5.52 -18.53
CA GLN A 87 -7.57 6.51 -18.85
C GLN A 87 -8.75 5.91 -19.64
N GLU A 88 -8.63 4.69 -20.13
CA GLU A 88 -9.66 4.01 -20.91
C GLU A 88 -10.79 3.48 -20.02
N GLY A 89 -10.54 3.38 -18.70
CA GLY A 89 -11.52 2.91 -17.72
C GLY A 89 -11.56 1.39 -17.58
N ASN A 90 -10.45 0.72 -17.86
CA ASN A 90 -10.31 -0.72 -17.64
C ASN A 90 -9.85 -1.07 -16.22
N GLU A 91 -9.64 -0.05 -15.37
CA GLU A 91 -9.09 -0.17 -14.00
C GLU A 91 -7.74 -0.90 -13.97
N LYS A 92 -6.98 -0.85 -15.06
CA LYS A 92 -5.62 -1.38 -15.14
C LYS A 92 -4.67 -0.42 -14.48
N LYS A 93 -3.84 -0.99 -13.61
CA LYS A 93 -2.72 -0.29 -13.02
C LYS A 93 -1.65 -0.04 -14.09
N ILE A 94 -1.20 1.20 -14.28
CA ILE A 94 -0.08 1.56 -15.14
C ILE A 94 1.01 2.36 -14.40
N GLY A 95 2.26 2.18 -14.82
CA GLY A 95 3.40 2.96 -14.32
C GLY A 95 3.73 2.67 -12.85
N LYS A 96 4.37 3.65 -12.19
CA LYS A 96 4.85 3.49 -10.81
C LYS A 96 3.71 3.32 -9.82
N TRP A 97 3.87 2.35 -8.92
CA TRP A 97 2.94 2.10 -7.82
C TRP A 97 3.66 1.89 -6.50
N THR A 98 2.96 2.30 -5.44
CA THR A 98 3.21 1.88 -4.07
C THR A 98 1.98 1.14 -3.57
N GLU A 99 2.11 -0.18 -3.39
CA GLU A 99 1.05 -1.04 -2.85
C GLU A 99 1.27 -1.30 -1.37
N LEU A 100 0.24 -1.09 -0.56
CA LEU A 100 0.30 -1.43 0.85
C LEU A 100 0.21 -2.93 1.03
N ASP A 101 0.97 -3.45 1.99
CA ASP A 101 0.82 -4.83 2.44
C ASP A 101 -0.56 -5.05 3.08
N LYS A 102 -1.05 -6.30 3.02
CA LYS A 102 -2.35 -6.67 3.60
C LYS A 102 -2.46 -6.29 5.08
N TYR A 103 -1.34 -6.39 5.80
CA TYR A 103 -1.20 -6.10 7.22
C TYR A 103 -0.45 -4.78 7.46
N PHE A 104 -0.59 -3.80 6.56
CA PHE A 104 0.06 -2.49 6.66
C PHE A 104 -0.22 -1.77 7.99
N ASP A 105 -1.38 -1.99 8.60
CA ASP A 105 -1.71 -1.49 9.93
C ASP A 105 -0.75 -1.99 11.02
N SER A 106 -0.30 -3.24 10.88
CA SER A 106 0.54 -3.94 11.86
C SER A 106 2.04 -3.82 11.54
N ASN A 107 2.41 -3.89 10.26
CA ASN A 107 3.81 -3.96 9.82
C ASN A 107 4.30 -2.71 9.09
N GLN A 108 3.40 -1.82 8.67
CA GLN A 108 3.71 -0.61 7.89
C GLN A 108 4.62 -0.87 6.68
N SER A 109 4.45 -2.02 6.03
CA SER A 109 5.23 -2.44 4.86
C SER A 109 4.49 -2.21 3.55
N TYR A 110 5.24 -1.86 2.52
CA TYR A 110 4.68 -1.62 1.19
C TYR A 110 5.63 -2.07 0.09
N TYR A 111 5.07 -2.23 -1.10
CA TYR A 111 5.74 -2.71 -2.29
C TYR A 111 5.82 -1.57 -3.29
N ASN A 112 7.03 -1.22 -3.71
CA ASN A 112 7.27 -0.22 -4.74
C ASN A 112 7.71 -0.89 -6.03
N GLY A 113 7.08 -0.55 -7.14
CA GLY A 113 7.51 -1.00 -8.45
C GLY A 113 6.71 -0.36 -9.55
N GLU A 114 6.62 -1.04 -10.68
CA GLU A 114 5.93 -0.55 -11.86
C GLU A 114 5.00 -1.61 -12.43
N TYR A 115 3.87 -1.15 -12.96
CA TYR A 115 2.98 -1.92 -13.80
C TYR A 115 3.21 -1.56 -15.27
N ASN A 116 3.22 -2.56 -16.14
CA ASN A 116 3.21 -2.32 -17.59
C ASN A 116 1.81 -1.90 -18.08
N THR A 117 1.70 -1.60 -19.38
CA THR A 117 0.44 -1.17 -20.02
C THR A 117 -0.67 -2.22 -19.98
N ASN A 118 -0.34 -3.48 -19.70
CA ASN A 118 -1.31 -4.57 -19.57
C ASN A 118 -1.89 -4.70 -18.15
N GLY A 119 -1.44 -3.89 -17.19
CA GLY A 119 -1.88 -4.03 -15.81
C GLY A 119 -1.13 -5.09 -15.01
N THR A 120 0.01 -5.57 -15.50
CA THR A 120 0.83 -6.59 -14.82
C THR A 120 2.08 -5.98 -14.22
N LYS A 121 2.53 -6.51 -13.07
CA LYS A 121 3.77 -6.06 -12.41
C LYS A 121 4.94 -6.34 -13.33
N ALA A 122 5.82 -5.36 -13.54
CA ALA A 122 7.00 -5.50 -14.38
C ALA A 122 8.22 -4.87 -13.72
N GLY A 123 9.41 -5.32 -14.12
CA GLY A 123 10.68 -4.76 -13.67
C GLY A 123 10.94 -5.00 -12.18
N ARG A 124 11.73 -4.11 -11.58
CA ARG A 124 12.16 -4.22 -10.18
C ARG A 124 11.03 -3.83 -9.23
N TRP A 125 10.73 -4.70 -8.29
CA TRP A 125 9.85 -4.45 -7.16
C TRP A 125 10.64 -4.55 -5.86
N ASN A 126 10.52 -3.52 -5.02
CA ASN A 126 11.18 -3.44 -3.72
C ASN A 126 10.15 -3.58 -2.61
N ILE A 127 10.49 -4.31 -1.54
CA ILE A 127 9.64 -4.37 -0.35
C ILE A 127 10.28 -3.50 0.73
N ILE A 128 9.53 -2.49 1.13
CA ILE A 128 9.96 -1.49 2.10
C ILE A 128 9.21 -1.73 3.39
N TYR A 129 9.91 -1.68 4.52
CA TYR A 129 9.38 -1.90 5.85
C TYR A 129 9.76 -0.73 6.75
N ARG A 130 8.83 -0.32 7.60
CA ARG A 130 9.08 0.72 8.60
C ARG A 130 9.57 0.07 9.89
N LYS A 131 10.80 0.40 10.29
CA LYS A 131 11.35 -0.02 11.57
C LYS A 131 10.83 0.89 12.70
N LEU A 132 10.97 0.43 13.95
CA LEU A 132 10.45 1.10 15.16
C LEU A 132 10.97 2.54 15.34
N ASP A 133 12.17 2.84 14.83
CA ASP A 133 12.81 4.16 14.80
C ASP A 133 12.25 5.09 13.69
N LEU A 134 11.17 4.68 13.03
CA LEU A 134 10.49 5.38 11.94
C LEU A 134 11.30 5.45 10.64
N GLU A 135 12.43 4.75 10.54
CA GLU A 135 13.18 4.61 9.29
C GLU A 135 12.52 3.57 8.37
N TYR A 136 12.49 3.87 7.07
CA TYR A 136 12.05 2.93 6.04
C TYR A 136 13.26 2.24 5.44
N ILE A 137 13.30 0.92 5.54
CA ILE A 137 14.38 0.10 5.00
C ILE A 137 13.85 -0.85 3.93
N GLN A 138 14.65 -1.07 2.90
CA GLN A 138 14.36 -2.13 1.93
C GLN A 138 14.76 -3.48 2.55
N ILE A 139 13.78 -4.35 2.78
CA ILE A 139 13.99 -5.68 3.35
C ILE A 139 13.81 -6.80 2.33
N GLY A 140 13.35 -6.47 1.12
CA GLY A 140 13.25 -7.49 0.08
C GLY A 140 12.92 -6.95 -1.30
N GLY A 141 12.48 -7.86 -2.16
CA GLY A 141 12.12 -7.56 -3.54
C GLY A 141 12.81 -8.45 -4.56
N GLY A 142 12.53 -8.18 -5.82
CA GLY A 142 13.04 -8.93 -6.97
C GLY A 142 12.48 -8.36 -8.26
N SER A 143 12.58 -9.10 -9.36
CA SER A 143 12.14 -8.64 -10.67
C SER A 143 11.02 -9.48 -11.24
N PHE A 144 10.06 -8.82 -11.85
CA PHE A 144 9.02 -9.43 -12.68
C PHE A 144 9.33 -9.20 -14.16
N ASP A 145 9.05 -10.20 -14.99
CA ASP A 145 9.14 -10.08 -16.44
C ASP A 145 7.93 -9.32 -17.02
N GLN A 146 7.76 -9.33 -18.34
CA GLN A 146 6.68 -8.62 -19.01
C GLN A 146 5.31 -9.30 -18.85
N GLU A 147 5.27 -10.55 -18.41
CA GLU A 147 4.04 -11.31 -18.16
C GLU A 147 3.63 -11.27 -16.67
N GLY A 148 4.44 -10.62 -15.82
CA GLY A 148 4.21 -10.58 -14.38
C GLY A 148 4.73 -11.80 -13.64
N THR A 149 5.63 -12.57 -14.26
CA THR A 149 6.27 -13.73 -13.65
C THR A 149 7.55 -13.30 -12.94
N LYS A 150 7.72 -13.75 -11.69
CA LYS A 150 8.95 -13.52 -10.93
C LYS A 150 10.12 -14.26 -11.59
N PHE A 151 11.28 -13.61 -11.72
CA PHE A 151 12.49 -14.27 -12.21
C PHE A 151 13.75 -13.73 -11.51
N GLY A 152 14.82 -14.52 -11.59
CA GLY A 152 16.14 -14.16 -11.05
C GLY A 152 16.14 -14.10 -9.53
N LYS A 153 17.03 -13.29 -8.95
CA LYS A 153 17.22 -13.18 -7.50
C LYS A 153 16.04 -12.49 -6.82
N TRP A 154 15.56 -13.11 -5.76
CA TRP A 154 14.46 -12.63 -4.94
C TRP A 154 14.78 -12.72 -3.45
N ILE A 155 14.27 -11.73 -2.73
CA ILE A 155 14.21 -11.71 -1.27
C ILE A 155 12.73 -11.60 -0.90
N GLU A 156 12.17 -12.68 -0.37
CA GLU A 156 10.79 -12.75 0.11
C GLU A 156 10.73 -12.54 1.61
N ILE A 157 9.64 -11.97 2.10
CA ILE A 157 9.39 -11.81 3.54
C ILE A 157 8.41 -12.91 3.97
N THR A 158 8.69 -13.54 5.11
CA THR A 158 7.76 -14.52 5.69
C THR A 158 6.58 -13.84 6.36
N LYS A 159 5.52 -14.60 6.67
CA LYS A 159 4.33 -14.06 7.34
C LYS A 159 4.61 -13.41 8.70
N SER A 160 5.70 -13.78 9.37
CA SER A 160 6.04 -13.19 10.67
C SER A 160 6.73 -11.83 10.55
N TYR A 161 7.19 -11.41 9.36
CA TYR A 161 8.00 -10.21 9.17
C TYR A 161 9.30 -10.19 10.01
N GLU A 162 9.74 -11.35 10.49
CA GLU A 162 10.98 -11.51 11.24
C GLU A 162 12.09 -12.13 10.39
N VAL A 163 11.71 -12.73 9.27
CA VAL A 163 12.58 -13.58 8.46
C VAL A 163 12.39 -13.27 6.98
N THR A 164 13.50 -13.28 6.25
CA THR A 164 13.53 -13.26 4.78
C THR A 164 13.97 -14.60 4.22
N GLN A 165 13.53 -14.89 2.99
CA GLN A 165 14.00 -16.02 2.19
C GLN A 165 14.64 -15.48 0.92
N ASN A 166 15.92 -15.79 0.74
CA ASN A 166 16.73 -15.31 -0.37
C ASN A 166 17.02 -16.46 -1.31
N GLY A 167 16.68 -16.32 -2.59
CA GLY A 167 17.00 -17.34 -3.57
C GLY A 167 16.71 -16.87 -4.98
N GLU A 168 16.47 -17.82 -5.87
CA GLU A 168 16.28 -17.55 -7.29
C GLU A 168 15.01 -18.20 -7.83
N TYR A 169 14.36 -17.47 -8.74
CA TYR A 169 13.29 -17.96 -9.57
C TYR A 169 13.80 -18.21 -10.99
N ASN A 170 13.46 -19.36 -11.57
CA ASN A 170 13.70 -19.61 -12.99
C ASN A 170 12.71 -18.81 -13.87
N LYS A 171 12.86 -18.92 -15.19
CA LYS A 171 12.02 -18.21 -16.18
C LYS A 171 10.53 -18.56 -16.14
N ASN A 172 10.16 -19.65 -15.46
CA ASN A 172 8.76 -20.08 -15.32
C ASN A 172 8.16 -19.63 -13.98
N GLY A 173 8.88 -18.82 -13.19
CA GLY A 173 8.41 -18.39 -11.87
C GLY A 173 8.48 -19.48 -10.80
N VAL A 174 9.31 -20.50 -11.00
CA VAL A 174 9.52 -21.58 -10.03
C VAL A 174 10.79 -21.30 -9.22
N LYS A 175 10.72 -21.47 -7.90
CA LYS A 175 11.89 -21.40 -7.01
C LYS A 175 12.86 -22.53 -7.38
N VAL A 176 14.12 -22.19 -7.58
CA VAL A 176 15.18 -23.16 -7.93
C VAL A 176 16.40 -22.97 -7.03
N GLY A 177 17.23 -24.00 -6.93
CA GLY A 177 18.49 -23.99 -6.21
C GLY A 177 18.35 -23.78 -4.70
N THR A 178 19.38 -23.19 -4.09
CA THR A 178 19.44 -22.97 -2.65
C THR A 178 18.71 -21.68 -2.25
N TRP A 179 17.75 -21.81 -1.35
CA TRP A 179 17.09 -20.68 -0.68
C TRP A 179 17.59 -20.55 0.75
N ILE A 180 18.08 -19.37 1.10
CA ILE A 180 18.66 -19.07 2.41
C ILE A 180 17.64 -18.28 3.23
N GLU A 181 17.29 -18.82 4.38
CA GLU A 181 16.43 -18.14 5.35
C GLU A 181 17.29 -17.29 6.29
N MET A 182 17.00 -16.00 6.41
CA MET A 182 17.76 -15.05 7.22
C MET A 182 16.85 -14.29 8.18
N SER A 183 17.29 -14.08 9.42
CA SER A 183 16.61 -13.17 10.35
C SER A 183 16.81 -11.72 9.91
N ILE A 184 15.73 -10.93 9.89
CA ILE A 184 15.74 -9.52 9.48
C ILE A 184 16.49 -8.66 10.51
N ASN A 185 16.40 -9.01 11.80
CA ASN A 185 16.89 -8.15 12.88
C ASN A 185 18.41 -8.17 13.02
N ASP A 186 19.03 -9.34 12.82
CA ASP A 186 20.47 -9.56 13.03
C ASP A 186 21.21 -10.02 11.77
N ASN A 187 20.49 -10.14 10.63
CA ASN A 187 21.01 -10.66 9.36
C ASN A 187 21.67 -12.05 9.49
N LYS A 188 21.25 -12.84 10.48
CA LYS A 188 21.81 -14.17 10.70
C LYS A 188 21.10 -15.20 9.83
N LYS A 189 21.88 -16.02 9.13
CA LYS A 189 21.39 -17.21 8.44
C LYS A 189 20.80 -18.20 9.44
N LEU A 190 19.55 -18.58 9.22
CA LEU A 190 18.79 -19.52 10.05
C LEU A 190 18.88 -20.94 9.49
N ARG A 191 18.63 -21.11 8.19
CA ARG A 191 18.69 -22.41 7.50
C ARG A 191 18.80 -22.26 5.98
N GLU A 192 19.02 -23.38 5.29
CA GLU A 192 18.95 -23.51 3.83
C GLU A 192 17.85 -24.48 3.44
N ILE A 193 17.25 -24.21 2.29
CA ILE A 193 16.20 -25.03 1.68
C ILE A 193 16.65 -25.30 0.24
N GLN A 194 16.67 -26.56 -0.17
CA GLN A 194 17.00 -26.95 -1.54
C GLN A 194 15.72 -27.13 -2.36
N TYR A 195 15.72 -26.57 -3.56
CA TYR A 195 14.68 -26.78 -4.57
C TYR A 195 15.31 -27.41 -5.81
N ASP A 196 14.56 -28.31 -6.45
CA ASP A 196 14.96 -28.90 -7.72
C ASP A 196 15.08 -27.82 -8.81
N ASN A 197 15.93 -28.10 -9.80
CA ASN A 197 16.14 -27.22 -10.95
C ASN A 197 15.13 -27.47 -12.07
#